data_AF-A0A2A2K9Q7-F1
#
_entry.id   AF-A0A2A2K9Q7-F1
#
_cell.length_a   1.000
_cell.length_b   1.000
_cell.length_c   1.000
_cell.angle_alpha   90.00
_cell.angle_beta   90.00
_cell.angle_gamma   90.00
#
_symmetry.space_group_name_H-M   'P 1'
#
loop_
_entity.id
_entity.type
_entity.pdbx_description
1 polymer ?
#
loop_
_entity_poly.entity_id
_entity_poly.type
_entity_poly.pdbx_seq_one_letter_code
_entity_poly.pdbx_strand_id
1 'polypeptide(L)'
;MNHKVLVIRSSIKSDGGFSGQLVDNFLKQLKEVNPEASVAVRDLHAQPIPHLNAVTMDALFGGDASSIEAAAALKLSNELIEEIQEADRVVIGLPRYNFGAPSILHTWVDYIVRGGVTFTYVDGAPVGLLDDKPVHVLNASGGIYSQGTDTLAGWLSQTLGFVGLNSVEFIYAEGLGMGEESLAAGLAAANLKIQHSIAALGERPCPSLATAELFLSELVAEPNRYHLYISHACPFSHRVHLVQSLLGLEDALDVTSVAARRHDQGWEFDEHDQDPLHKDVTLLSSLYERSRPGFAGNQSVPVLWDRQQNRIVHNDSAELALQMATRLLPLAKTPIDLVPDRSSCDIVELNQWLHTNINRMVYHMGFAPDQANYDEAYKQFFAAMDTLEHRLRKQPYLVGGKLSLSDLFLLPTLIRYEAVYYVHFKANHKTLAEYPALYQYLVRLTQIPAIYRTIDMAHIKLHYYYSHNHINPTRIVPQGPALSWLN
;
A
#
# COMPACT_ATOMS: atom_id res chain seq x y z
N MET A 1 10.69 4.75 -1.45
CA MET A 1 11.34 4.29 -2.70
C MET A 1 11.79 5.52 -3.49
N ASN A 2 12.92 5.48 -4.22
CA ASN A 2 13.34 6.61 -5.07
C ASN A 2 12.34 6.77 -6.22
N HIS A 3 11.54 7.82 -6.20
CA HIS A 3 10.52 8.04 -7.23
C HIS A 3 11.18 8.48 -8.54
N LYS A 4 11.05 7.68 -9.60
CA LYS A 4 11.54 8.00 -10.95
C LYS A 4 10.49 8.79 -11.73
N VAL A 5 10.89 9.94 -12.26
CA VAL A 5 10.03 10.86 -13.02
C VAL A 5 10.51 10.88 -14.46
N LEU A 6 9.63 10.54 -15.40
CA LEU A 6 9.87 10.73 -16.83
C LEU A 6 9.33 12.09 -17.26
N VAL A 7 10.17 12.88 -17.90
CA VAL A 7 9.82 14.21 -18.42
C VAL A 7 9.86 14.18 -19.93
N ILE A 8 8.72 14.42 -20.57
CA ILE A 8 8.60 14.57 -22.02
C ILE A 8 8.60 16.06 -22.36
N ARG A 9 9.69 16.55 -22.94
CA ARG A 9 9.77 17.93 -23.46
C ARG A 9 9.42 17.93 -24.94
N SER A 10 8.29 18.56 -25.28
CA SER A 10 7.79 18.64 -26.67
C SER A 10 7.81 20.03 -27.28
N SER A 11 8.44 21.00 -26.61
CA SER A 11 8.64 22.34 -27.19
C SER A 11 9.78 22.33 -28.20
N ILE A 12 9.58 22.97 -29.35
CA ILE A 12 10.68 23.24 -30.30
C ILE A 12 11.73 24.21 -29.73
N LYS A 13 11.43 24.85 -28.59
CA LYS A 13 12.38 25.71 -27.86
C LYS A 13 13.04 24.98 -26.68
N SER A 14 12.82 23.67 -26.53
CA SER A 14 13.21 22.88 -25.34
C SER A 14 12.81 23.57 -24.02
N ASP A 15 13.75 24.17 -23.29
CA ASP A 15 13.57 24.91 -22.03
C ASP A 15 13.16 26.38 -22.21
N GLY A 16 13.37 26.97 -23.39
CA GLY A 16 13.11 28.39 -23.65
C GLY A 16 11.64 28.76 -23.88
N GLY A 17 10.72 27.79 -23.94
CA GLY A 17 9.29 28.02 -24.09
C GLY A 17 8.53 28.00 -22.76
N PHE A 18 7.31 28.57 -22.72
CA PHE A 18 6.51 28.59 -21.48
C PHE A 18 6.20 27.20 -20.92
N SER A 19 5.91 26.20 -21.76
CA SER A 19 5.73 24.82 -21.29
C SER A 19 7.01 24.23 -20.69
N GLY A 20 8.19 24.59 -21.22
CA GLY A 20 9.49 24.21 -20.65
C GLY A 20 9.73 24.84 -19.28
N GLN A 21 9.45 26.14 -19.14
CA GLN A 21 9.55 26.84 -17.85
C GLN A 21 8.61 26.25 -16.79
N LEU A 22 7.39 25.86 -17.18
CA LEU A 22 6.45 25.18 -16.27
C LEU A 22 7.00 23.82 -15.85
N VAL A 23 7.59 23.05 -16.77
CA VAL A 23 8.25 21.76 -16.46
C VAL A 23 9.36 21.98 -15.44
N ASP A 24 10.22 22.97 -15.66
CA ASP A 24 11.33 23.24 -14.76
C ASP A 24 10.87 23.68 -13.38
N ASN A 25 9.81 24.49 -13.30
CA ASN A 25 9.19 24.86 -12.03
C ASN A 25 8.57 23.64 -11.31
N PHE A 26 7.87 22.78 -12.04
CA PHE A 26 7.31 21.54 -11.49
C PHE A 26 8.42 20.65 -10.91
N LEU A 27 9.50 20.43 -11.66
CA LEU A 27 10.62 19.60 -11.22
C LEU A 27 11.36 20.21 -10.02
N LYS A 28 11.52 21.54 -10.00
CA LYS A 28 12.11 22.25 -8.86
C LYS A 28 11.29 22.02 -7.59
N GLN A 29 9.98 22.26 -7.64
CA GLN A 29 9.10 22.06 -6.48
C GLN A 29 9.01 20.58 -6.07
N LEU A 30 8.98 19.67 -7.05
CA LEU A 30 9.03 18.24 -6.75
C LEU A 30 10.31 17.85 -6.01
N LYS A 31 11.46 18.41 -6.39
CA LYS A 31 12.74 18.17 -5.73
C LYS A 31 12.82 18.76 -4.32
N GLU A 32 12.07 19.83 -4.05
CA GLU A 32 11.95 20.40 -2.71
C GLU A 32 11.18 19.45 -1.77
N VAL A 33 10.11 18.80 -2.26
CA VAL A 33 9.29 17.85 -1.47
C VAL A 33 9.90 16.44 -1.46
N ASN A 34 10.57 16.04 -2.54
CA ASN A 34 11.19 14.73 -2.70
C ASN A 34 12.62 14.86 -3.27
N PRO A 35 13.62 15.13 -2.40
CA PRO A 35 15.00 15.32 -2.82
C PRO A 35 15.61 14.12 -3.58
N GLU A 36 15.19 12.91 -3.22
CA GLU A 36 15.69 11.64 -3.77
C GLU A 36 15.05 11.24 -5.11
N ALA A 37 14.08 12.02 -5.61
CA ALA A 37 13.43 11.73 -6.89
C ALA A 37 14.46 11.68 -8.02
N SER A 38 14.49 10.62 -8.83
CA SER A 38 15.33 10.61 -10.04
C SER A 38 14.54 11.17 -11.22
N VAL A 39 15.21 11.90 -12.11
CA VAL A 39 14.55 12.53 -13.28
C VAL A 39 15.21 12.00 -14.55
N ALA A 40 14.40 11.40 -15.42
CA ALA A 40 14.77 11.05 -16.78
C ALA A 40 14.10 12.05 -17.74
N VAL A 41 14.85 12.61 -18.69
CA VAL A 41 14.34 13.62 -19.62
C VAL A 41 14.41 13.10 -21.05
N ARG A 42 13.24 13.02 -21.69
CA ARG A 42 13.05 12.75 -23.12
C ARG A 42 12.76 14.08 -23.81
N ASP A 43 13.80 14.70 -24.33
CA ASP A 43 13.70 15.93 -25.12
C ASP A 43 13.50 15.59 -26.60
N LEU A 44 12.27 15.79 -27.09
CA LEU A 44 11.87 15.42 -28.45
C LEU A 44 12.40 16.39 -29.51
N HIS A 45 12.92 17.55 -29.12
CA HIS A 45 13.61 18.45 -30.03
C HIS A 45 15.09 18.10 -30.15
N ALA A 46 15.75 17.84 -29.03
CA ALA A 46 17.17 17.47 -29.00
C ALA A 46 17.41 16.04 -29.55
N GLN A 47 16.45 15.13 -29.33
CA GLN A 47 16.48 13.75 -29.79
C GLN A 47 15.19 13.44 -30.56
N PRO A 48 15.07 13.93 -31.81
CA PRO A 48 13.85 13.79 -32.59
C PRO A 48 13.56 12.35 -32.96
N ILE A 49 12.28 11.98 -32.87
CA ILE A 49 11.76 10.67 -33.28
C ILE A 49 11.34 10.76 -34.75
N PRO A 50 11.83 9.85 -35.63
CA PRO A 50 11.45 9.84 -37.04
C PRO A 50 9.94 9.69 -37.25
N HIS A 51 9.38 10.38 -38.24
CA HIS A 51 7.99 10.16 -38.66
C HIS A 51 7.79 8.74 -39.17
N LEU A 52 6.60 8.18 -38.93
CA LEU A 52 6.25 6.88 -39.48
C LEU A 52 6.21 6.92 -41.02
N ASN A 53 6.70 5.86 -41.63
CA ASN A 53 6.48 5.53 -43.03
C ASN A 53 5.99 4.07 -43.13
N ALA A 54 5.75 3.58 -44.35
CA ALA A 54 5.23 2.22 -44.55
C ALA A 54 6.09 1.12 -43.89
N VAL A 55 7.43 1.28 -43.91
CA VAL A 55 8.38 0.31 -43.35
C VAL A 55 8.33 0.31 -41.83
N THR A 56 8.45 1.49 -41.22
CA THR A 56 8.44 1.58 -39.74
C THR A 56 7.06 1.26 -39.18
N MET A 57 5.99 1.60 -39.89
CA MET A 57 4.62 1.32 -39.48
C MET A 57 4.34 -0.20 -39.47
N ASP A 58 4.74 -0.92 -40.53
CA ASP A 58 4.63 -2.38 -40.58
C ASP A 58 5.38 -3.04 -39.40
N ALA A 59 6.63 -2.61 -39.16
CA ALA A 59 7.46 -3.15 -38.10
C ALA A 59 6.86 -2.94 -36.68
N LEU A 60 6.34 -1.74 -36.39
CA LEU A 60 5.76 -1.43 -35.07
C LEU A 60 4.43 -2.16 -34.83
N PHE A 61 3.70 -2.50 -35.89
CA PHE A 61 2.41 -3.20 -35.81
C PHE A 61 2.50 -4.72 -36.03
N GLY A 62 3.68 -5.31 -35.82
CA GLY A 62 3.89 -6.76 -35.80
C GLY A 62 4.25 -7.39 -37.14
N GLY A 63 4.57 -6.58 -38.14
CA GLY A 63 5.07 -6.99 -39.46
C GLY A 63 6.58 -7.22 -39.49
N ASP A 64 7.20 -6.98 -40.65
CA ASP A 64 8.62 -7.29 -40.88
C ASP A 64 9.57 -6.26 -40.24
N ALA A 65 10.45 -6.75 -39.36
CA ALA A 65 11.50 -5.95 -38.71
C ALA A 65 12.91 -6.26 -39.24
N SER A 66 13.04 -6.91 -40.41
CA SER A 66 14.32 -7.37 -40.95
C SER A 66 15.24 -6.26 -41.48
N SER A 67 14.67 -5.13 -41.93
CA SER A 67 15.45 -4.01 -42.44
C SER A 67 16.09 -3.22 -41.30
N ILE A 68 17.22 -2.56 -41.58
CA ILE A 68 17.93 -1.71 -40.60
C ILE A 68 17.01 -0.61 -40.05
N GLU A 69 16.21 -0.02 -40.93
CA GLU A 69 15.26 1.04 -40.56
C GLU A 69 14.14 0.52 -39.66
N ALA A 70 13.54 -0.61 -40.02
CA ALA A 70 12.49 -1.26 -39.24
C ALA A 70 12.98 -1.68 -37.84
N ALA A 71 14.16 -2.31 -37.78
CA ALA A 71 14.78 -2.71 -36.53
C ALA A 71 15.14 -1.51 -35.63
N ALA A 72 15.62 -0.41 -36.22
CA ALA A 72 15.91 0.82 -35.49
C ALA A 72 14.64 1.45 -34.91
N ALA A 73 13.55 1.49 -35.68
CA ALA A 73 12.26 2.01 -35.21
C ALA A 73 11.69 1.16 -34.07
N LEU A 74 11.72 -0.17 -34.20
CA LEU A 74 11.26 -1.08 -33.16
C LEU A 74 12.07 -0.96 -31.87
N LYS A 75 13.41 -0.86 -32.00
CA LYS A 75 14.30 -0.63 -30.85
C LYS A 75 13.97 0.68 -30.14
N LEU A 76 13.85 1.78 -30.88
CA LEU A 76 13.51 3.08 -30.31
C LEU A 76 12.13 3.05 -29.62
N SER A 77 11.14 2.42 -30.25
CA SER A 77 9.81 2.25 -29.65
C SER A 77 9.86 1.49 -28.32
N ASN A 78 10.61 0.39 -28.25
CA ASN A 78 10.78 -0.35 -27.00
C ASN A 78 11.45 0.51 -25.92
N GLU A 79 12.51 1.25 -26.26
CA GLU A 79 13.19 2.17 -25.32
C GLU A 79 12.21 3.23 -24.77
N LEU A 80 11.37 3.83 -25.63
CA LEU A 80 10.38 4.83 -25.22
C LEU A 80 9.28 4.25 -24.32
N ILE A 81 8.86 3.00 -24.56
CA ILE A 81 7.88 2.30 -23.74
C ILE A 81 8.48 1.92 -22.38
N GLU A 82 9.72 1.42 -22.37
CA GLU A 82 10.47 1.10 -21.15
C GLU A 82 10.66 2.33 -20.26
N GLU A 83 10.97 3.50 -20.85
CA GLU A 83 11.03 4.78 -20.11
C GLU A 83 9.75 5.07 -19.34
N ILE A 84 8.59 4.81 -19.95
CA ILE A 84 7.28 5.00 -19.31
C ILE A 84 7.05 3.95 -18.23
N GLN A 85 7.36 2.68 -18.51
CA GLN A 85 7.18 1.56 -17.57
C GLN A 85 7.99 1.75 -16.29
N GLU A 86 9.26 2.16 -16.42
CA GLU A 86 10.17 2.36 -15.29
C GLU A 86 9.85 3.61 -14.45
N ALA A 87 9.10 4.57 -15.00
CA ALA A 87 8.74 5.78 -14.29
C ALA A 87 7.56 5.56 -13.34
N ASP A 88 7.61 6.18 -12.17
CA ASP A 88 6.48 6.26 -11.24
C ASP A 88 5.51 7.41 -11.62
N ARG A 89 5.96 8.31 -12.49
CA ARG A 89 5.25 9.52 -12.91
C ARG A 89 5.72 10.01 -14.26
N VAL A 90 4.79 10.55 -15.05
CA VAL A 90 5.11 11.23 -16.31
C VAL A 90 4.76 12.71 -16.21
N VAL A 91 5.64 13.58 -16.69
CA VAL A 91 5.41 15.03 -16.83
C VAL A 91 5.59 15.40 -18.29
N ILE A 92 4.55 15.95 -18.92
CA ILE A 92 4.56 16.30 -20.35
C ILE A 92 4.45 17.82 -20.47
N GLY A 93 5.48 18.46 -21.01
CA GLY A 93 5.39 19.87 -21.42
C GLY A 93 4.67 19.96 -22.77
N LEU A 94 3.49 20.57 -22.82
CA LEU A 94 2.60 20.60 -23.99
C LEU A 94 2.34 22.04 -24.48
N PRO A 95 3.14 22.57 -25.42
CA PRO A 95 2.81 23.82 -26.08
C PRO A 95 1.79 23.62 -27.20
N ARG A 96 0.96 24.65 -27.47
CA ARG A 96 0.05 24.68 -28.62
C ARG A 96 0.68 25.35 -29.83
N TYR A 97 0.69 24.67 -30.98
CA TYR A 97 1.09 25.25 -32.27
C TYR A 97 -0.03 25.08 -33.29
N ASN A 98 -0.49 26.19 -33.89
CA ASN A 98 -1.54 26.19 -34.92
C ASN A 98 -2.77 25.33 -34.55
N PHE A 99 -3.28 25.49 -33.33
CA PHE A 99 -4.41 24.73 -32.76
C PHE A 99 -4.16 23.24 -32.49
N GLY A 100 -2.97 22.69 -32.78
CA GLY A 100 -2.60 21.30 -32.56
C GLY A 100 -1.45 21.10 -31.56
N ALA A 101 -1.16 19.84 -31.27
CA ALA A 101 0.04 19.44 -30.55
C ALA A 101 1.30 19.58 -31.44
N PRO A 102 2.50 19.68 -30.85
CA PRO A 102 3.73 19.70 -31.63
C PRO A 102 3.88 18.42 -32.45
N SER A 103 4.34 18.53 -33.70
CA SER A 103 4.56 17.35 -34.56
C SER A 103 5.53 16.34 -33.95
N ILE A 104 6.50 16.81 -33.17
CA ILE A 104 7.46 15.97 -32.44
C ILE A 104 6.81 15.19 -31.28
N LEU A 105 5.72 15.70 -30.69
CA LEU A 105 4.95 14.93 -29.70
C LEU A 105 4.08 13.87 -30.38
N HIS A 106 3.55 14.17 -31.56
CA HIS A 106 2.83 13.19 -32.36
C HIS A 106 3.71 11.98 -32.70
N THR A 107 4.96 12.20 -33.12
CA THR A 107 5.86 11.06 -33.41
C THR A 107 6.21 10.25 -32.17
N TRP A 108 6.28 10.87 -30.99
CA TRP A 108 6.41 10.12 -29.73
C TRP A 108 5.18 9.25 -29.46
N VAL A 109 3.97 9.82 -29.61
CA VAL A 109 2.70 9.08 -29.48
C VAL A 109 2.66 7.88 -30.44
N ASP A 110 3.01 8.10 -31.70
CA ASP A 110 3.01 7.07 -32.75
C ASP A 110 3.89 5.86 -32.38
N TYR A 111 4.98 6.09 -31.63
CA TYR A 111 5.92 5.04 -31.25
C TYR A 111 5.54 4.30 -29.96
N ILE A 112 4.67 4.86 -29.11
CA ILE A 112 4.27 4.22 -27.84
C ILE A 112 2.91 3.52 -27.95
N VAL A 113 2.09 3.84 -28.95
CA VAL A 113 0.79 3.18 -29.18
C VAL A 113 1.03 1.89 -29.98
N ARG A 114 1.18 0.77 -29.26
CA ARG A 114 1.56 -0.52 -29.86
C ARG A 114 0.64 -1.67 -29.44
N GLY A 115 -0.02 -2.25 -30.44
CA GLY A 115 -0.91 -3.39 -30.25
C GLY A 115 -0.14 -4.62 -29.74
N GLY A 116 -0.67 -5.25 -28.70
CA GLY A 116 -0.04 -6.37 -28.00
C GLY A 116 1.13 -5.98 -27.08
N VAL A 117 1.47 -4.69 -26.97
CA VAL A 117 2.57 -4.20 -26.11
C VAL A 117 2.05 -3.19 -25.08
N THR A 118 1.42 -2.10 -25.53
CA THR A 118 0.86 -1.06 -24.65
C THR A 118 -0.65 -1.01 -24.65
N PHE A 119 -1.30 -1.70 -25.58
CA PHE A 119 -2.75 -1.93 -25.55
C PHE A 119 -3.13 -3.25 -26.22
N THR A 120 -4.31 -3.76 -25.92
CA THR A 120 -4.97 -4.89 -26.60
C THR A 120 -6.46 -4.62 -26.76
N TYR A 121 -7.20 -5.52 -27.40
CA TYR A 121 -8.66 -5.50 -27.43
C TYR A 121 -9.23 -6.68 -26.65
N VAL A 122 -10.14 -6.39 -25.72
CA VAL A 122 -10.94 -7.39 -25.00
C VAL A 122 -12.40 -7.08 -25.27
N ASP A 123 -13.15 -8.06 -25.78
CA ASP A 123 -14.56 -7.92 -26.15
C ASP A 123 -14.85 -6.72 -27.08
N GLY A 124 -13.90 -6.39 -27.97
CA GLY A 124 -14.01 -5.28 -28.92
C GLY A 124 -13.73 -3.89 -28.33
N ALA A 125 -13.44 -3.79 -27.03
CA ALA A 125 -13.02 -2.55 -26.39
C ALA A 125 -11.48 -2.51 -26.21
N PRO A 126 -10.82 -1.36 -26.42
CA PRO A 126 -9.40 -1.24 -26.15
C PRO A 126 -9.12 -1.29 -24.65
N VAL A 127 -8.10 -2.05 -24.26
CA VAL A 127 -7.60 -2.16 -22.90
C VAL A 127 -6.11 -1.82 -22.91
N GLY A 128 -5.74 -0.78 -22.17
CA GLY A 128 -4.34 -0.41 -21.98
C GLY A 128 -3.58 -1.46 -21.17
N LEU A 129 -2.30 -1.63 -21.49
CA LEU A 129 -1.41 -2.63 -20.86
C LEU A 129 -0.32 -1.99 -19.99
N LEU A 130 -0.18 -0.66 -20.00
CA LEU A 130 0.68 0.03 -19.04
C LEU A 130 -0.05 0.18 -17.71
N ASP A 131 0.69 -0.02 -16.60
CA ASP A 131 0.20 0.29 -15.26
C ASP A 131 -0.12 1.78 -15.16
N ASP A 132 -1.32 2.09 -14.65
CA ASP A 132 -1.75 3.48 -14.48
C ASP A 132 -0.83 4.20 -13.48
N LYS A 133 -0.51 5.46 -13.79
CA LYS A 133 0.37 6.30 -12.99
C LYS A 133 0.06 7.77 -13.22
N PRO A 134 0.40 8.66 -12.26
CA PRO A 134 0.15 10.08 -12.42
C PRO A 134 0.85 10.65 -13.66
N VAL A 135 0.06 11.31 -14.52
CA VAL A 135 0.55 12.07 -15.67
C VAL A 135 0.18 13.55 -15.49
N HIS A 136 1.17 14.43 -15.43
CA HIS A 136 0.94 15.88 -15.38
C HIS A 136 1.24 16.51 -16.74
N VAL A 137 0.24 17.15 -17.34
CA VAL A 137 0.37 17.81 -18.63
C VAL A 137 0.41 19.32 -18.42
N LEU A 138 1.57 19.93 -18.65
CA LEU A 138 1.78 21.36 -18.50
C LEU A 138 1.49 22.05 -19.84
N ASN A 139 0.23 22.45 -20.00
CA ASN A 139 -0.33 23.00 -21.22
C ASN A 139 -0.08 24.51 -21.29
N ALA A 140 0.63 24.97 -22.34
CA ALA A 140 0.92 26.39 -22.56
C ALA A 140 0.32 26.88 -23.89
N SER A 141 -0.54 27.89 -23.82
CA SER A 141 -1.29 28.40 -24.96
C SER A 141 -1.33 29.94 -25.02
N GLY A 142 -1.26 30.49 -26.23
CA GLY A 142 -1.34 31.93 -26.45
C GLY A 142 -2.74 32.51 -26.20
N GLY A 143 -3.79 31.75 -26.53
CA GLY A 143 -5.20 32.07 -26.24
C GLY A 143 -5.74 31.27 -25.05
N ILE A 144 -7.05 31.34 -24.80
CA ILE A 144 -7.74 30.61 -23.72
C ILE A 144 -8.65 29.55 -24.33
N TYR A 145 -8.46 28.28 -23.96
CA TYR A 145 -9.15 27.13 -24.57
C TYR A 145 -9.77 26.16 -23.56
N SER A 146 -9.37 26.25 -22.29
CA SER A 146 -9.86 25.37 -21.22
C SER A 146 -11.38 25.40 -21.01
N GLN A 147 -12.07 26.42 -21.53
CA GLN A 147 -13.53 26.61 -21.43
C GLN A 147 -14.35 25.92 -22.54
N GLY A 148 -13.85 24.83 -23.14
CA GLY A 148 -14.67 23.94 -23.99
C GLY A 148 -14.22 23.75 -25.43
N THR A 149 -13.08 24.31 -25.84
CA THR A 149 -12.52 24.12 -27.20
C THR A 149 -11.17 23.41 -27.20
N ASP A 150 -10.81 22.75 -26.10
CA ASP A 150 -9.48 22.15 -25.96
C ASP A 150 -9.36 20.78 -26.62
N THR A 151 -9.12 20.81 -27.93
CA THR A 151 -8.85 19.62 -28.74
C THR A 151 -7.57 18.88 -28.35
N LEU A 152 -6.58 19.56 -27.75
CA LEU A 152 -5.30 18.94 -27.36
C LEU A 152 -5.48 18.05 -26.14
N ALA A 153 -6.18 18.54 -25.12
CA ALA A 153 -6.46 17.73 -23.93
C ALA A 153 -7.31 16.51 -24.28
N GLY A 154 -8.32 16.68 -25.15
CA GLY A 154 -9.12 15.55 -25.65
C GLY A 154 -8.28 14.50 -26.37
N TRP A 155 -7.47 14.92 -27.35
CA TRP A 155 -6.59 14.01 -28.09
C TRP A 155 -5.60 13.27 -27.17
N LEU A 156 -4.88 14.00 -26.33
CA LEU A 156 -3.85 13.40 -25.49
C LEU A 156 -4.44 12.49 -24.41
N SER A 157 -5.57 12.86 -23.79
CA SER A 157 -6.25 12.00 -22.81
C SER A 157 -6.74 10.70 -23.45
N GLN A 158 -7.31 10.79 -24.66
CA GLN A 158 -7.74 9.61 -25.41
C GLN A 158 -6.56 8.70 -25.71
N THR A 159 -5.45 9.24 -26.20
CA THR A 159 -4.23 8.47 -26.50
C THR A 159 -3.63 7.82 -25.26
N LEU A 160 -3.47 8.58 -24.17
CA LEU A 160 -2.89 8.08 -22.91
C LEU A 160 -3.77 7.00 -22.28
N GLY A 161 -5.08 7.21 -22.21
CA GLY A 161 -6.02 6.21 -21.71
C GLY A 161 -6.03 4.94 -22.56
N PHE A 162 -5.86 5.07 -23.88
CA PHE A 162 -5.77 3.93 -24.80
C PHE A 162 -4.60 3.00 -24.47
N VAL A 163 -3.48 3.54 -23.97
CA VAL A 163 -2.30 2.75 -23.55
C VAL A 163 -2.29 2.39 -22.05
N GLY A 164 -3.29 2.82 -21.27
CA GLY A 164 -3.46 2.47 -19.85
C GLY A 164 -3.20 3.60 -18.85
N LEU A 165 -2.78 4.77 -19.33
CA LEU A 165 -2.48 5.94 -18.50
C LEU A 165 -3.74 6.81 -18.36
N ASN A 166 -4.54 6.52 -17.33
CA ASN A 166 -5.85 7.13 -17.10
C ASN A 166 -5.79 8.31 -16.11
N SER A 167 -4.79 8.33 -15.23
CA SER A 167 -4.60 9.35 -14.20
C SER A 167 -3.92 10.61 -14.75
N VAL A 168 -4.62 11.37 -15.61
CA VAL A 168 -4.08 12.56 -16.29
C VAL A 168 -4.60 13.86 -15.68
N GLU A 169 -3.68 14.75 -15.25
CA GLU A 169 -3.99 16.10 -14.80
C GLU A 169 -3.43 17.15 -15.77
N PHE A 170 -4.31 18.01 -16.29
CA PHE A 170 -3.90 19.16 -17.10
C PHE A 170 -3.71 20.41 -16.23
N ILE A 171 -2.56 21.06 -16.40
CA ILE A 171 -2.23 22.33 -15.76
C ILE A 171 -2.06 23.38 -16.85
N TYR A 172 -2.94 24.38 -16.83
CA TYR A 172 -3.11 25.33 -17.91
C TYR A 172 -2.42 26.66 -17.63
N ALA A 173 -1.53 27.07 -18.53
CA ALA A 173 -1.05 28.44 -18.68
C ALA A 173 -1.57 29.01 -20.00
N GLU A 174 -2.67 29.77 -19.93
CA GLU A 174 -3.39 30.28 -21.09
C GLU A 174 -3.35 31.80 -21.19
N GLY A 175 -3.72 32.35 -22.35
CA GLY A 175 -3.70 33.79 -22.57
C GLY A 175 -2.29 34.38 -22.65
N LEU A 176 -1.27 33.55 -22.88
CA LEU A 176 0.13 33.96 -22.87
C LEU A 176 0.50 34.91 -24.02
N GLY A 177 -0.35 35.01 -25.04
CA GLY A 177 -0.20 35.91 -26.19
C GLY A 177 -1.12 37.14 -26.13
N MET A 178 -1.87 37.34 -25.03
CA MET A 178 -2.92 38.37 -24.93
C MET A 178 -2.49 39.64 -24.17
N GLY A 179 -1.18 39.89 -24.08
CA GLY A 179 -0.58 41.03 -23.37
C GLY A 179 0.07 40.63 -22.04
N GLU A 180 0.85 41.55 -21.46
CA GLU A 180 1.67 41.28 -20.25
C GLU A 180 0.84 40.87 -19.04
N GLU A 181 -0.31 41.50 -18.82
CA GLU A 181 -1.20 41.21 -17.69
C GLU A 181 -1.79 39.78 -17.80
N SER A 182 -2.30 39.42 -18.98
CA SER A 182 -2.83 38.07 -19.24
C SER A 182 -1.74 37.00 -19.15
N LEU A 183 -0.53 37.30 -19.63
CA LEU A 183 0.62 36.41 -19.51
C LEU A 183 0.97 36.16 -18.04
N ALA A 184 1.08 37.22 -17.23
CA ALA A 184 1.40 37.10 -15.81
C ALA A 184 0.31 36.31 -15.07
N ALA A 185 -0.97 36.60 -15.34
CA ALA A 185 -2.09 35.88 -14.76
C ALA A 185 -2.11 34.40 -15.14
N GLY A 186 -1.89 34.07 -16.42
CA GLY A 186 -1.85 32.70 -16.92
C GLY A 186 -0.73 31.87 -16.30
N LEU A 187 0.49 32.43 -16.20
CA LEU A 187 1.61 31.77 -15.53
C LEU A 187 1.39 31.64 -14.02
N ALA A 188 0.84 32.66 -13.36
CA ALA A 188 0.54 32.61 -11.93
C ALA A 188 -0.50 31.51 -11.61
N ALA A 189 -1.55 31.41 -12.40
CA ALA A 189 -2.57 30.37 -12.25
C ALA A 189 -1.99 28.96 -12.44
N ALA A 190 -1.18 28.76 -13.48
CA ALA A 190 -0.49 27.49 -13.70
C ALA A 190 0.45 27.13 -12.55
N ASN A 191 1.25 28.08 -12.06
CA ASN A 191 2.18 27.87 -10.97
C ASN A 191 1.48 27.55 -9.64
N LEU A 192 0.36 28.21 -9.34
CA LEU A 192 -0.47 27.88 -8.19
C LEU A 192 -1.03 26.45 -8.30
N LYS A 193 -1.48 26.07 -9.50
CA LYS A 193 -1.96 24.71 -9.74
C LYS A 193 -0.84 23.68 -9.61
N ILE A 194 0.38 23.96 -10.11
CA ILE A 194 1.58 23.13 -9.86
C ILE A 194 1.82 22.98 -8.36
N GLN A 195 1.77 24.07 -7.59
CA GLN A 195 1.96 24.01 -6.14
C GLN A 195 0.92 23.10 -5.47
N HIS A 196 -0.36 23.20 -5.83
CA HIS A 196 -1.39 22.32 -5.31
C HIS A 196 -1.16 20.85 -5.71
N SER A 197 -0.79 20.61 -6.98
CA SER A 197 -0.50 19.27 -7.48
C SER A 197 0.69 18.65 -6.76
N ILE A 198 1.77 19.42 -6.50
CA ILE A 198 2.96 18.99 -5.75
C ILE A 198 2.66 18.82 -4.24
N ALA A 199 1.88 19.72 -3.64
CA ALA A 199 1.47 19.60 -2.24
C ALA A 199 0.67 18.30 -2.01
N ALA A 200 -0.23 17.95 -2.94
CA ALA A 200 -0.93 16.68 -2.94
C ALA A 200 0.00 15.44 -3.13
N LEU A 201 1.26 15.63 -3.52
CA LEU A 201 2.28 14.56 -3.52
C LEU A 201 3.00 14.42 -2.19
N GLY A 202 3.14 15.53 -1.46
CA GLY A 202 3.53 15.52 -0.04
C GLY A 202 2.44 14.93 0.85
N GLU A 203 1.19 15.01 0.38
CA GLU A 203 -0.02 14.45 0.99
C GLU A 203 -0.62 13.35 0.10
N ARG A 204 0.11 12.26 -0.17
CA ARG A 204 -0.56 11.04 -0.67
C ARG A 204 -1.65 10.72 0.38
N PRO A 205 -2.96 10.64 0.06
CA PRO A 205 -3.96 10.26 1.05
C PRO A 205 -3.56 8.88 1.57
N CYS A 206 -3.02 8.85 2.78
CA CYS A 206 -2.62 7.64 3.45
C CYS A 206 -3.88 6.77 3.52
N PRO A 207 -3.88 5.57 2.92
CA PRO A 207 -5.10 4.78 2.89
C PRO A 207 -5.48 4.45 4.34
N SER A 208 -6.78 4.43 4.68
CA SER A 208 -7.16 4.19 6.07
C SER A 208 -6.92 2.72 6.44
N LEU A 209 -6.35 2.46 7.63
CA LEU A 209 -6.33 1.10 8.19
C LEU A 209 -7.67 0.70 8.80
N ALA A 210 -8.57 1.66 9.02
CA ALA A 210 -9.87 1.40 9.61
C ALA A 210 -10.75 0.60 8.65
N THR A 211 -11.25 -0.54 9.12
CA THR A 211 -12.38 -1.21 8.47
C THR A 211 -13.69 -0.59 8.95
N ALA A 212 -14.70 -0.53 8.08
CA ALA A 212 -15.92 0.23 8.31
C ALA A 212 -16.61 -0.10 9.65
N GLU A 213 -16.75 0.95 10.47
CA GLU A 213 -17.67 1.15 11.61
C GLU A 213 -17.98 -0.06 12.52
N LEU A 214 -17.26 -0.21 13.64
CA LEU A 214 -17.84 -0.85 14.83
C LEU A 214 -17.53 -0.08 16.13
N PHE A 215 -16.28 0.34 16.38
CA PHE A 215 -15.89 1.35 17.39
C PHE A 215 -14.55 1.99 16.98
N LEU A 216 -14.52 3.31 16.72
CA LEU A 216 -13.34 4.03 16.18
C LEU A 216 -13.21 5.42 16.81
N SER A 217 -12.91 5.49 18.12
CA SER A 217 -12.62 6.76 18.78
C SER A 217 -11.13 7.08 18.69
N GLU A 218 -10.78 8.36 18.53
CA GLU A 218 -9.40 8.83 18.60
C GLU A 218 -8.84 8.66 20.02
N LEU A 219 -7.62 8.10 20.14
CA LEU A 219 -6.96 7.85 21.41
C LEU A 219 -6.31 9.13 21.97
N VAL A 220 -6.50 9.37 23.27
CA VAL A 220 -5.88 10.47 24.02
C VAL A 220 -4.81 9.90 24.94
N ALA A 221 -3.60 10.47 24.92
CA ALA A 221 -2.51 10.02 25.79
C ALA A 221 -2.78 10.37 27.26
N GLU A 222 -3.46 9.46 27.98
CA GLU A 222 -3.75 9.59 29.40
C GLU A 222 -3.45 8.27 30.13
N PRO A 223 -2.54 8.26 31.11
CA PRO A 223 -2.17 7.03 31.82
C PRO A 223 -3.34 6.49 32.63
N ASN A 224 -3.48 5.16 32.70
CA ASN A 224 -4.53 4.46 33.46
C ASN A 224 -5.97 4.73 32.99
N ARG A 225 -6.17 5.34 31.82
CA ARG A 225 -7.51 5.56 31.25
C ARG A 225 -8.05 4.33 30.54
N TYR A 226 -7.21 3.66 29.77
CA TYR A 226 -7.63 2.57 28.91
C TYR A 226 -7.30 1.20 29.49
N HIS A 227 -8.04 0.18 29.05
CA HIS A 227 -7.76 -1.22 29.33
C HIS A 227 -7.91 -2.03 28.03
N LEU A 228 -6.92 -2.86 27.71
CA LEU A 228 -6.89 -3.63 26.48
C LEU A 228 -7.27 -5.09 26.74
N TYR A 229 -8.39 -5.54 26.17
CA TYR A 229 -8.75 -6.96 26.14
C TYR A 229 -8.20 -7.61 24.87
N ILE A 230 -7.46 -8.71 25.02
CA ILE A 230 -6.86 -9.49 23.94
C ILE A 230 -7.20 -10.98 24.06
N SER A 231 -6.76 -11.78 23.09
CA SER A 231 -6.41 -13.18 23.33
C SER A 231 -4.94 -13.37 22.97
N HIS A 232 -4.18 -14.10 23.78
CA HIS A 232 -2.81 -14.46 23.41
C HIS A 232 -2.78 -15.34 22.13
N ALA A 233 -3.86 -16.07 21.84
CA ALA A 233 -3.97 -16.85 20.61
C ALA A 233 -4.24 -16.03 19.36
N CYS A 234 -4.96 -14.91 19.43
CA CYS A 234 -5.37 -14.19 18.22
C CYS A 234 -4.22 -13.33 17.65
N PRO A 235 -3.82 -13.48 16.37
CA PRO A 235 -2.74 -12.69 15.77
C PRO A 235 -3.11 -11.21 15.64
N PHE A 236 -4.39 -10.89 15.44
CA PHE A 236 -4.88 -9.52 15.32
C PHE A 236 -4.86 -8.76 16.65
N SER A 237 -5.07 -9.42 17.79
CA SER A 237 -4.84 -8.79 19.10
C SER A 237 -3.36 -8.79 19.48
N HIS A 238 -2.61 -9.80 19.05
CA HIS A 238 -1.17 -9.88 19.32
C HIS A 238 -0.40 -8.70 18.70
N ARG A 239 -0.76 -8.20 17.50
CA ARG A 239 -0.10 -6.98 16.96
C ARG A 239 -0.25 -5.75 17.86
N VAL A 240 -1.41 -5.59 18.52
CA VAL A 240 -1.65 -4.48 19.44
C VAL A 240 -0.87 -4.68 20.75
N HIS A 241 -0.83 -5.92 21.26
CA HIS A 241 -0.03 -6.28 22.43
C HIS A 241 1.48 -6.10 22.18
N LEU A 242 1.96 -6.37 20.96
CA LEU A 242 3.34 -6.08 20.57
C LEU A 242 3.67 -4.59 20.66
N VAL A 243 2.76 -3.71 20.20
CA VAL A 243 2.94 -2.25 20.33
C VAL A 243 3.01 -1.84 21.80
N GLN A 244 2.07 -2.32 22.62
CA GLN A 244 2.03 -2.06 24.07
C GLN A 244 3.36 -2.45 24.75
N SER A 245 3.84 -3.65 24.45
CA SER A 245 5.03 -4.23 25.07
C SER A 245 6.32 -3.55 24.59
N LEU A 246 6.45 -3.29 23.28
CA LEU A 246 7.63 -2.64 22.71
C LEU A 246 7.81 -1.20 23.17
N LEU A 247 6.71 -0.46 23.30
CA LEU A 247 6.75 0.93 23.77
C LEU A 247 6.87 1.04 25.29
N GLY A 248 6.78 -0.08 26.03
CA GLY A 248 6.82 -0.08 27.48
C GLY A 248 5.61 0.63 28.09
N LEU A 249 4.40 0.34 27.58
CA LEU A 249 3.14 0.96 27.99
C LEU A 249 2.43 0.24 29.15
N GLU A 250 3.07 -0.74 29.79
CA GLU A 250 2.47 -1.59 30.83
C GLU A 250 1.95 -0.80 32.03
N ASP A 251 2.62 0.29 32.41
CA ASP A 251 2.18 1.16 33.52
C ASP A 251 1.01 2.07 33.15
N ALA A 252 0.74 2.25 31.86
CA ALA A 252 -0.26 3.20 31.37
C ALA A 252 -1.50 2.50 30.78
N LEU A 253 -1.32 1.28 30.25
CA LEU A 253 -2.31 0.48 29.57
C LEU A 253 -2.23 -0.98 30.05
N ASP A 254 -3.13 -1.32 30.95
CA ASP A 254 -3.35 -2.69 31.40
C ASP A 254 -3.85 -3.58 30.25
N VAL A 255 -3.49 -4.86 30.30
CA VAL A 255 -3.88 -5.88 29.33
C VAL A 255 -4.49 -7.08 30.04
N THR A 256 -5.65 -7.55 29.58
CA THR A 256 -6.29 -8.80 30.03
C THR A 256 -6.52 -9.73 28.84
N SER A 257 -6.17 -11.01 28.99
CA SER A 257 -6.52 -12.05 28.01
C SER A 257 -7.87 -12.66 28.33
N VAL A 258 -8.67 -12.92 27.29
CA VAL A 258 -9.76 -13.91 27.37
C VAL A 258 -9.18 -15.33 27.34
N ALA A 259 -9.98 -16.30 27.75
CA ALA A 259 -9.59 -17.70 27.77
C ALA A 259 -9.19 -18.24 26.39
N ALA A 260 -8.26 -19.20 26.38
CA ALA A 260 -7.78 -19.83 25.16
C ALA A 260 -8.88 -20.61 24.42
N ARG A 261 -9.75 -21.28 25.18
CA ARG A 261 -10.87 -22.04 24.62
C ARG A 261 -11.97 -21.08 24.22
N ARG A 262 -12.38 -21.17 22.96
CA ARG A 262 -13.52 -20.42 22.43
C ARG A 262 -14.63 -21.41 22.09
N HIS A 263 -15.80 -21.20 22.68
CA HIS A 263 -16.99 -22.01 22.46
C HIS A 263 -17.98 -21.26 21.56
N ASP A 264 -19.19 -21.82 21.40
CA ASP A 264 -20.22 -21.29 20.51
C ASP A 264 -20.68 -19.87 20.92
N GLN A 265 -20.55 -19.51 22.20
CA GLN A 265 -20.93 -18.20 22.73
C GLN A 265 -19.86 -17.11 22.52
N GLY A 266 -18.70 -17.46 21.96
CA GLY A 266 -17.62 -16.52 21.64
C GLY A 266 -16.50 -16.54 22.68
N TRP A 267 -15.88 -15.37 22.90
CA TRP A 267 -14.75 -15.20 23.81
C TRP A 267 -15.21 -15.10 25.26
N GLU A 268 -14.58 -15.88 26.13
CA GLU A 268 -15.01 -16.08 27.52
C GLU A 268 -13.91 -15.67 28.51
N PHE A 269 -14.33 -15.29 29.71
CA PHE A 269 -13.47 -15.17 30.89
C PHE A 269 -13.79 -16.36 31.79
N ASP A 270 -12.79 -17.22 32.03
CA ASP A 270 -12.97 -18.45 32.82
C ASP A 270 -12.37 -18.31 34.23
N GLU A 271 -12.26 -19.41 34.96
CA GLU A 271 -11.72 -19.41 36.33
C GLU A 271 -10.23 -19.03 36.41
N HIS A 272 -9.50 -19.14 35.31
CA HIS A 272 -8.08 -18.80 35.20
C HIS A 272 -7.86 -17.42 34.58
N ASP A 273 -8.71 -17.04 33.63
CA ASP A 273 -8.62 -15.80 32.86
C ASP A 273 -9.80 -14.86 33.20
N GLN A 274 -9.89 -14.41 34.46
CA GLN A 274 -10.96 -13.53 34.93
C GLN A 274 -10.76 -12.06 34.50
N ASP A 275 -11.85 -11.35 34.19
CA ASP A 275 -11.83 -9.90 33.98
C ASP A 275 -11.63 -9.15 35.32
N PRO A 276 -10.52 -8.42 35.51
CA PRO A 276 -10.26 -7.69 36.76
C PRO A 276 -11.10 -6.42 36.91
N LEU A 277 -11.66 -5.88 35.82
CA LEU A 277 -12.48 -4.67 35.81
C LEU A 277 -13.96 -4.99 36.00
N HIS A 278 -14.44 -6.05 35.36
CA HIS A 278 -15.85 -6.44 35.38
C HIS A 278 -16.00 -7.89 35.85
N LYS A 279 -15.92 -8.09 37.18
CA LYS A 279 -16.02 -9.42 37.82
C LYS A 279 -17.33 -10.16 37.56
N ASP A 280 -18.35 -9.45 37.11
CA ASP A 280 -19.66 -9.98 36.76
C ASP A 280 -19.77 -10.43 35.30
N VAL A 281 -18.70 -10.23 34.50
CA VAL A 281 -18.65 -10.57 33.08
C VAL A 281 -17.95 -11.92 32.89
N THR A 282 -18.63 -12.84 32.21
CA THR A 282 -18.07 -14.13 31.80
C THR A 282 -17.85 -14.22 30.29
N LEU A 283 -18.42 -13.30 29.51
CA LEU A 283 -18.31 -13.25 28.05
C LEU A 283 -17.92 -11.86 27.59
N LEU A 284 -16.95 -11.76 26.68
CA LEU A 284 -16.53 -10.50 26.06
C LEU A 284 -17.71 -9.77 25.38
N SER A 285 -18.67 -10.54 24.84
CA SER A 285 -19.91 -10.03 24.25
C SER A 285 -20.71 -9.12 25.19
N SER A 286 -20.62 -9.34 26.50
CA SER A 286 -21.30 -8.51 27.50
C SER A 286 -20.72 -7.08 27.52
N LEU A 287 -19.42 -6.91 27.25
CA LEU A 287 -18.82 -5.57 27.16
C LEU A 287 -19.29 -4.82 25.90
N TYR A 288 -19.49 -5.54 24.80
CA TYR A 288 -20.10 -4.99 23.59
C TYR A 288 -21.54 -4.52 23.84
N GLU A 289 -22.36 -5.37 24.44
CA GLU A 289 -23.75 -5.04 24.78
C GLU A 289 -23.84 -3.85 25.74
N ARG A 290 -22.95 -3.77 26.75
CA ARG A 290 -22.85 -2.61 27.65
C ARG A 290 -22.50 -1.32 26.91
N SER A 291 -21.63 -1.40 25.91
CA SER A 291 -21.14 -0.24 25.17
C SER A 291 -22.14 0.26 24.12
N ARG A 292 -22.88 -0.68 23.51
CA ARG A 292 -23.92 -0.41 22.53
C ARG A 292 -24.96 -1.52 22.59
N PRO A 293 -26.09 -1.31 23.30
CA PRO A 293 -27.15 -2.31 23.39
C PRO A 293 -27.67 -2.74 22.00
N GLY A 294 -27.86 -4.04 21.80
CA GLY A 294 -28.25 -4.60 20.51
C GLY A 294 -27.16 -4.59 19.44
N PHE A 295 -25.88 -4.58 19.84
CA PHE A 295 -24.76 -4.63 18.90
C PHE A 295 -24.78 -5.91 18.06
N ALA A 296 -25.01 -5.77 16.75
CA ALA A 296 -25.12 -6.88 15.80
C ALA A 296 -23.82 -7.22 15.05
N GLY A 297 -22.71 -6.55 15.38
CA GLY A 297 -21.41 -6.78 14.74
C GLY A 297 -20.63 -7.95 15.33
N ASN A 298 -19.47 -8.25 14.74
CA ASN A 298 -18.57 -9.27 15.27
C ASN A 298 -17.99 -8.84 16.62
N GLN A 299 -18.21 -9.64 17.65
CA GLN A 299 -17.67 -9.46 18.99
C GLN A 299 -16.29 -10.12 19.06
N SER A 300 -15.26 -9.38 18.66
CA SER A 300 -13.90 -9.88 18.46
C SER A 300 -12.89 -9.22 19.38
N VAL A 301 -11.78 -9.91 19.68
CA VAL A 301 -10.57 -9.27 20.22
C VAL A 301 -9.71 -8.72 19.07
N PRO A 302 -8.91 -7.65 19.31
CA PRO A 302 -8.77 -6.88 20.54
C PRO A 302 -9.90 -5.87 20.76
N VAL A 303 -10.06 -5.45 22.01
CA VAL A 303 -10.99 -4.40 22.43
C VAL A 303 -10.26 -3.41 23.32
N LEU A 304 -10.36 -2.11 23.02
CA LEU A 304 -9.93 -1.04 23.90
C LEU A 304 -11.13 -0.50 24.67
N TRP A 305 -11.10 -0.66 25.99
CA TRP A 305 -12.09 -0.15 26.92
C TRP A 305 -11.61 1.17 27.52
N ASP A 306 -12.48 2.19 27.53
CA ASP A 306 -12.23 3.47 28.20
C ASP A 306 -12.88 3.45 29.58
N ARG A 307 -12.06 3.48 30.64
CA ARG A 307 -12.53 3.45 32.04
C ARG A 307 -13.31 4.72 32.42
N GLN A 308 -13.04 5.85 31.76
CA GLN A 308 -13.76 7.10 32.03
C GLN A 308 -15.13 7.10 31.39
N GLN A 309 -15.23 6.59 30.16
CA GLN A 309 -16.50 6.52 29.44
C GLN A 309 -17.28 5.23 29.72
N ASN A 310 -16.67 4.29 30.44
CA ASN A 310 -17.21 2.98 30.79
C ASN A 310 -17.81 2.24 29.58
N ARG A 311 -17.07 2.24 28.47
CA ARG A 311 -17.46 1.63 27.19
C ARG A 311 -16.26 1.27 26.33
N ILE A 312 -16.49 0.42 25.33
CA ILE A 312 -15.57 0.17 24.22
C ILE A 312 -15.44 1.45 23.39
N VAL A 313 -14.19 1.82 23.12
CA VAL A 313 -13.84 2.96 22.26
C VAL A 313 -13.15 2.54 20.98
N HIS A 314 -12.56 1.33 20.94
CA HIS A 314 -11.90 0.80 19.75
C HIS A 314 -11.96 -0.73 19.69
N ASN A 315 -12.20 -1.30 18.50
CA ASN A 315 -12.07 -2.75 18.27
C ASN A 315 -11.49 -3.14 16.90
N ASP A 316 -11.10 -2.18 16.06
CA ASP A 316 -10.30 -2.46 14.86
C ASP A 316 -8.83 -2.58 15.26
N SER A 317 -8.22 -3.73 15.00
CA SER A 317 -6.85 -3.99 15.46
C SER A 317 -5.76 -3.33 14.61
N ALA A 318 -6.05 -2.96 13.36
CA ALA A 318 -5.05 -2.34 12.48
C ALA A 318 -4.92 -0.86 12.86
N GLU A 319 -6.06 -0.20 12.94
CA GLU A 319 -6.16 1.20 13.35
C GLU A 319 -5.75 1.36 14.82
N LEU A 320 -6.14 0.45 15.71
CA LEU A 320 -5.71 0.52 17.13
C LEU A 320 -4.20 0.41 17.27
N ALA A 321 -3.55 -0.49 16.51
CA ALA A 321 -2.10 -0.61 16.55
C ALA A 321 -1.41 0.68 16.05
N LEU A 322 -1.95 1.32 15.00
CA LEU A 322 -1.45 2.59 14.48
C LEU A 322 -1.63 3.73 15.50
N GLN A 323 -2.83 3.89 16.08
CA GLN A 323 -3.09 4.91 17.08
C GLN A 323 -2.28 4.69 18.35
N MET A 324 -2.10 3.45 18.81
CA MET A 324 -1.23 3.17 19.95
C MET A 324 0.23 3.49 19.66
N ALA A 325 0.72 3.15 18.46
CA ALA A 325 2.10 3.40 18.06
C ALA A 325 2.43 4.90 17.93
N THR A 326 1.43 5.73 17.63
CA THR A 326 1.59 7.17 17.39
C THR A 326 1.09 8.03 18.55
N ARG A 327 -0.17 7.86 18.96
CA ARG A 327 -0.86 8.70 19.95
C ARG A 327 -0.48 8.39 21.39
N LEU A 328 -0.14 7.15 21.72
CA LEU A 328 0.29 6.80 23.09
C LEU A 328 1.80 6.90 23.30
N LEU A 329 2.56 7.32 22.27
CA LEU A 329 4.01 7.52 22.37
C LEU A 329 4.44 8.47 23.52
N PRO A 330 3.69 9.53 23.90
CA PRO A 330 4.01 10.34 25.08
C PRO A 330 3.98 9.58 26.42
N LEU A 331 3.35 8.41 26.49
CA LEU A 331 3.29 7.55 27.67
C LEU A 331 4.35 6.44 27.65
N ALA A 332 5.10 6.29 26.56
CA ALA A 332 6.03 5.20 26.35
C ALA A 332 7.27 5.32 27.26
N LYS A 333 7.59 4.25 27.99
CA LYS A 333 8.87 4.13 28.71
C LYS A 333 10.04 3.82 27.79
N THR A 334 9.76 3.15 26.67
CA THR A 334 10.75 2.82 25.64
C THR A 334 10.26 3.41 24.31
N PRO A 335 10.42 4.73 24.09
CA PRO A 335 9.89 5.37 22.88
C PRO A 335 10.66 4.86 21.65
N ILE A 336 9.98 4.06 20.84
CA ILE A 336 10.45 3.59 19.54
C ILE A 336 9.52 4.16 18.48
N ASP A 337 10.09 4.83 17.49
CA ASP A 337 9.31 5.33 16.37
C ASP A 337 8.98 4.18 15.40
N LEU A 338 7.80 3.59 15.60
CA LEU A 338 7.28 2.49 14.77
C LEU A 338 6.61 3.01 13.50
N VAL A 339 6.32 4.31 13.40
CA VAL A 339 5.61 4.94 12.27
C VAL A 339 6.27 6.28 11.92
N PRO A 340 7.52 6.26 11.41
CA PRO A 340 8.24 7.49 11.09
C PRO A 340 7.49 8.30 10.02
N ASP A 341 7.36 9.61 10.24
CA ASP A 341 6.54 10.53 9.42
C ASP A 341 6.81 10.40 7.91
N ARG A 342 8.07 10.23 7.52
CA ARG A 342 8.51 10.11 6.11
C ARG A 342 8.10 8.79 5.43
N SER A 343 7.60 7.81 6.17
CA SER A 343 7.21 6.49 5.65
C SER A 343 5.84 6.04 6.16
N SER A 344 5.05 6.94 6.75
CA SER A 344 3.74 6.63 7.32
C SER A 344 2.79 6.01 6.28
N CYS A 345 2.71 6.58 5.07
CA CYS A 345 1.89 6.03 3.98
C CYS A 345 2.40 4.66 3.48
N ASP A 346 3.71 4.51 3.27
CA ASP A 346 4.31 3.23 2.83
C ASP A 346 4.06 2.11 3.85
N ILE A 347 4.10 2.42 5.15
CA ILE A 347 3.77 1.49 6.24
C ILE A 347 2.31 1.08 6.17
N VAL A 348 1.41 2.04 5.97
CA VAL A 348 -0.02 1.77 5.95
C VAL A 348 -0.43 0.97 4.70
N GLU A 349 0.09 1.31 3.53
CA GLU A 349 -0.08 0.53 2.29
C GLU A 349 0.43 -0.91 2.46
N LEU A 350 1.63 -1.07 3.02
CA LEU A 350 2.17 -2.40 3.28
C LEU A 350 1.33 -3.16 4.31
N ASN A 351 0.82 -2.49 5.33
CA ASN A 351 -0.04 -3.11 6.35
C ASN A 351 -1.36 -3.61 5.77
N GLN A 352 -1.97 -2.86 4.83
CA GLN A 352 -3.14 -3.33 4.09
C GLN A 352 -2.79 -4.54 3.21
N TRP A 353 -1.67 -4.49 2.51
CA TRP A 353 -1.19 -5.60 1.69
C TRP A 353 -0.93 -6.86 2.54
N LEU A 354 -0.28 -6.72 3.70
CA LEU A 354 -0.06 -7.81 4.67
C LEU A 354 -1.39 -8.35 5.19
N HIS A 355 -2.32 -7.47 5.53
CA HIS A 355 -3.63 -7.86 6.05
C HIS A 355 -4.39 -8.75 5.05
N THR A 356 -4.42 -8.33 3.79
CA THR A 356 -5.12 -9.03 2.70
C THR A 356 -4.41 -10.32 2.28
N ASN A 357 -3.11 -10.24 1.99
CA ASN A 357 -2.39 -11.32 1.31
C ASN A 357 -1.76 -12.34 2.27
N ILE A 358 -1.56 -11.98 3.54
CA ILE A 358 -0.87 -12.83 4.54
C ILE A 358 -1.76 -13.10 5.74
N ASN A 359 -2.14 -12.06 6.49
CA ASN A 359 -2.76 -12.24 7.81
C ASN A 359 -4.15 -12.87 7.72
N ARG A 360 -4.99 -12.45 6.77
CA ARG A 360 -6.28 -13.07 6.51
C ARG A 360 -6.16 -14.32 5.66
N MET A 361 -5.23 -14.34 4.70
CA MET A 361 -5.19 -15.40 3.69
C MET A 361 -4.96 -16.80 4.28
N VAL A 362 -4.22 -16.93 5.39
CA VAL A 362 -4.11 -18.21 6.12
C VAL A 362 -5.46 -18.72 6.63
N TYR A 363 -6.38 -17.83 7.01
CA TYR A 363 -7.74 -18.20 7.41
C TYR A 363 -8.61 -18.53 6.21
N HIS A 364 -8.43 -17.83 5.07
CA HIS A 364 -9.11 -18.19 3.83
C HIS A 364 -8.75 -19.61 3.37
N MET A 365 -7.48 -20.03 3.53
CA MET A 365 -7.09 -21.43 3.33
C MET A 365 -7.73 -22.35 4.37
N GLY A 366 -7.58 -22.03 5.67
CA GLY A 366 -8.04 -22.89 6.75
C GLY A 366 -9.55 -23.13 6.79
N PHE A 367 -10.34 -22.13 6.39
CA PHE A 367 -11.80 -22.17 6.38
C PHE A 367 -12.41 -22.26 4.97
N ALA A 368 -11.62 -22.59 3.95
CA ALA A 368 -12.11 -22.73 2.59
C ALA A 368 -13.28 -23.73 2.53
N PRO A 369 -14.42 -23.38 1.90
CA PRO A 369 -15.58 -24.25 1.82
C PRO A 369 -15.38 -25.41 0.82
N ASP A 370 -14.46 -25.24 -0.13
CA ASP A 370 -14.16 -26.19 -1.19
C ASP A 370 -12.70 -26.06 -1.66
N GLN A 371 -12.28 -27.00 -2.53
CA GLN A 371 -10.91 -27.08 -3.04
C GLN A 371 -10.51 -25.85 -3.87
N ALA A 372 -11.43 -25.28 -4.66
CA ALA A 372 -11.11 -24.15 -5.54
C ALA A 372 -10.79 -22.89 -4.73
N ASN A 373 -11.58 -22.61 -3.70
CA ASN A 373 -11.32 -21.50 -2.77
C ASN A 373 -10.02 -21.72 -1.98
N TYR A 374 -9.72 -22.96 -1.57
CA TYR A 374 -8.45 -23.29 -0.94
C TYR A 374 -7.27 -23.05 -1.88
N ASP A 375 -7.35 -23.54 -3.12
CA ASP A 375 -6.27 -23.44 -4.11
C ASP A 375 -5.95 -21.98 -4.46
N GLU A 376 -6.97 -21.12 -4.55
CA GLU A 376 -6.78 -19.69 -4.81
C GLU A 376 -6.10 -18.99 -3.62
N ALA A 377 -6.61 -19.23 -2.41
CA ALA A 377 -6.01 -18.68 -1.19
C ALA A 377 -4.58 -19.17 -0.99
N TYR A 378 -4.32 -20.44 -1.32
CA TYR A 378 -3.01 -21.06 -1.29
C TYR A 378 -2.03 -20.36 -2.24
N LYS A 379 -2.41 -20.16 -3.52
CA LYS A 379 -1.56 -19.48 -4.50
C LYS A 379 -1.24 -18.06 -4.06
N GLN A 380 -2.24 -17.31 -3.62
CA GLN A 380 -2.08 -15.93 -3.18
C GLN A 380 -1.17 -15.83 -1.94
N PHE A 381 -1.37 -16.69 -0.94
CA PHE A 381 -0.55 -16.68 0.27
C PHE A 381 0.93 -16.99 -0.02
N PHE A 382 1.21 -18.03 -0.80
CA PHE A 382 2.60 -18.42 -1.06
C PHE A 382 3.32 -17.47 -2.02
N ALA A 383 2.63 -16.87 -2.99
CA ALA A 383 3.18 -15.77 -3.78
C ALA A 383 3.54 -14.55 -2.91
N ALA A 384 2.72 -14.26 -1.90
CA ALA A 384 3.00 -13.20 -0.93
C ALA A 384 4.17 -13.54 0.01
N MET A 385 4.28 -14.80 0.48
CA MET A 385 5.43 -15.27 1.25
C MET A 385 6.74 -15.17 0.45
N ASP A 386 6.72 -15.56 -0.84
CA ASP A 386 7.88 -15.42 -1.74
C ASP A 386 8.26 -13.95 -1.96
N THR A 387 7.27 -13.05 -2.05
CA THR A 387 7.49 -11.59 -2.15
C THR A 387 8.19 -11.06 -0.89
N LEU A 388 7.75 -11.48 0.30
CA LEU A 388 8.35 -11.09 1.57
C LEU A 388 9.76 -11.64 1.74
N GLU A 389 9.99 -12.89 1.38
CA GLU A 389 11.32 -13.51 1.35
C GLU A 389 12.28 -12.70 0.45
N HIS A 390 11.86 -12.35 -0.76
CA HIS A 390 12.70 -11.54 -1.66
C HIS A 390 13.01 -10.15 -1.09
N ARG A 391 12.02 -9.51 -0.45
CA ARG A 391 12.20 -8.22 0.22
C ARG A 391 13.21 -8.31 1.36
N LEU A 392 13.06 -9.30 2.23
CA LEU A 392 13.89 -9.47 3.43
C LEU A 392 15.32 -9.95 3.14
N ARG A 393 15.60 -10.46 1.92
CA ARG A 393 16.99 -10.68 1.47
C ARG A 393 17.77 -9.39 1.29
N LYS A 394 17.10 -8.28 1.00
CA LYS A 394 17.72 -6.98 0.71
C LYS A 394 17.80 -6.07 1.93
N GLN A 395 17.00 -6.32 2.97
CA GLN A 395 16.87 -5.45 4.13
C GLN A 395 16.41 -6.22 5.39
N PRO A 396 16.82 -5.77 6.59
CA PRO A 396 16.55 -6.50 7.83
C PRO A 396 15.11 -6.38 8.35
N TYR A 397 14.32 -5.42 7.87
CA TYR A 397 12.95 -5.19 8.29
C TYR A 397 12.06 -4.92 7.07
N LEU A 398 10.75 -4.83 7.28
CA LEU A 398 9.81 -4.62 6.18
C LEU A 398 9.88 -3.20 5.60
N VAL A 399 10.15 -2.17 6.39
CA VAL A 399 10.27 -0.79 5.90
C VAL A 399 11.62 -0.19 6.30
N GLY A 400 12.45 0.13 5.32
CA GLY A 400 13.78 0.68 5.55
C GLY A 400 14.70 -0.28 6.33
N GLY A 401 15.55 0.30 7.19
CA GLY A 401 16.56 -0.43 7.97
C GLY A 401 16.24 -0.61 9.45
N LYS A 402 15.01 -0.29 9.90
CA LYS A 402 14.61 -0.32 11.32
C LYS A 402 13.26 -1.01 11.49
N LEU A 403 12.98 -1.45 12.73
CA LEU A 403 11.68 -1.98 13.12
C LEU A 403 10.58 -0.94 12.89
N SER A 404 9.46 -1.38 12.31
CA SER A 404 8.30 -0.57 11.97
C SER A 404 7.01 -1.27 12.40
N LEU A 405 5.89 -0.55 12.35
CA LEU A 405 4.57 -1.13 12.61
C LEU A 405 4.25 -2.30 11.67
N SER A 406 4.74 -2.29 10.43
CA SER A 406 4.54 -3.40 9.48
C SER A 406 5.15 -4.70 9.96
N ASP A 407 6.26 -4.63 10.68
CA ASP A 407 6.87 -5.83 11.25
C ASP A 407 5.96 -6.48 12.29
N LEU A 408 5.22 -5.67 13.05
CA LEU A 408 4.25 -6.13 14.04
C LEU A 408 2.97 -6.66 13.41
N PHE A 409 2.70 -6.36 12.13
CA PHE A 409 1.61 -6.97 11.37
C PHE A 409 2.00 -8.35 10.84
N LEU A 410 3.23 -8.53 10.36
CA LEU A 410 3.68 -9.81 9.82
C LEU A 410 4.01 -10.84 10.92
N LEU A 411 4.72 -10.41 11.96
CA LEU A 411 5.29 -11.29 12.97
C LEU A 411 4.28 -12.25 13.64
N PRO A 412 3.07 -11.80 14.05
CA PRO A 412 2.07 -12.71 14.63
C PRO A 412 1.66 -13.87 13.72
N THR A 413 1.71 -13.69 12.39
CA THR A 413 1.45 -14.78 11.44
C THR A 413 2.61 -15.76 11.41
N LEU A 414 3.87 -15.29 11.36
CA LEU A 414 5.05 -16.15 11.31
C LEU A 414 5.19 -17.00 12.59
N ILE A 415 4.97 -16.40 13.76
CA ILE A 415 4.99 -17.10 15.07
C ILE A 415 4.05 -18.31 15.08
N ARG A 416 2.88 -18.17 14.45
CA ARG A 416 1.83 -19.21 14.42
C ARG A 416 1.95 -20.16 13.24
N TYR A 417 2.81 -19.86 12.28
CA TYR A 417 2.83 -20.55 11.00
C TYR A 417 3.10 -22.05 11.18
N GLU A 418 4.24 -22.43 11.74
CA GLU A 418 4.59 -23.85 11.90
C GLU A 418 3.83 -24.52 13.05
N ALA A 419 3.53 -23.77 14.11
CA ALA A 419 2.81 -24.28 15.29
C ALA A 419 1.34 -24.61 15.02
N VAL A 420 0.73 -23.93 14.06
CA VAL A 420 -0.72 -24.01 13.80
C VAL A 420 -0.98 -24.08 12.30
N TYR A 421 -0.69 -23.01 11.55
CA TYR A 421 -1.24 -22.84 10.20
C TYR A 421 -0.78 -23.92 9.22
N TYR A 422 0.46 -24.37 9.35
CA TYR A 422 1.07 -25.39 8.51
C TYR A 422 0.23 -26.67 8.49
N VAL A 423 -0.17 -27.17 9.67
CA VAL A 423 -0.98 -28.39 9.77
C VAL A 423 -2.48 -28.07 9.81
N HIS A 424 -2.90 -27.23 10.75
CA HIS A 424 -4.33 -26.98 11.05
C HIS A 424 -5.05 -26.31 9.88
N PHE A 425 -4.42 -25.33 9.24
CA PHE A 425 -4.96 -24.63 8.06
C PHE A 425 -4.42 -25.18 6.74
N LYS A 426 -3.65 -26.28 6.77
CA LYS A 426 -3.06 -26.93 5.60
C LYS A 426 -2.16 -25.99 4.78
N ALA A 427 -1.60 -24.95 5.38
CA ALA A 427 -0.67 -24.03 4.71
C ALA A 427 0.73 -24.66 4.60
N ASN A 428 0.86 -25.82 3.97
CA ASN A 428 2.03 -26.72 4.07
C ASN A 428 2.89 -26.81 2.80
N HIS A 429 3.00 -25.72 2.01
CA HIS A 429 3.84 -25.73 0.82
C HIS A 429 5.35 -25.83 1.14
N LYS A 430 5.79 -25.02 2.12
CA LYS A 430 7.18 -24.89 2.57
C LYS A 430 7.20 -24.57 4.06
N THR A 431 8.16 -25.13 4.78
CA THR A 431 8.49 -24.75 6.16
C THR A 431 9.15 -23.37 6.21
N LEU A 432 9.26 -22.75 7.39
CA LEU A 432 9.98 -21.47 7.48
C LEU A 432 11.47 -21.64 7.22
N ALA A 433 12.05 -22.80 7.53
CA ALA A 433 13.46 -23.09 7.24
C ALA A 433 13.79 -23.04 5.74
N GLU A 434 12.80 -23.27 4.87
CA GLU A 434 12.94 -23.14 3.41
C GLU A 434 12.81 -21.68 2.93
N TYR A 435 12.47 -20.76 3.83
CA TYR A 435 12.46 -19.30 3.64
C TYR A 435 13.54 -18.65 4.52
N PRO A 436 14.82 -18.70 4.12
CA PRO A 436 15.93 -18.33 5.00
C PRO A 436 15.88 -16.86 5.48
N ALA A 437 15.45 -15.91 4.64
CA ALA A 437 15.36 -14.52 5.05
C ALA A 437 14.19 -14.29 6.03
N LEU A 438 13.03 -14.90 5.78
CA LEU A 438 11.90 -14.88 6.73
C LEU A 438 12.21 -15.57 8.06
N TYR A 439 12.92 -16.71 8.03
CA TYR A 439 13.31 -17.41 9.25
C TYR A 439 14.27 -16.58 10.10
N GLN A 440 15.31 -15.99 9.47
CA GLN A 440 16.23 -15.08 10.16
C GLN A 440 15.52 -13.84 10.70
N TYR A 441 14.55 -13.31 9.95
CA TYR A 441 13.70 -12.21 10.36
C TYR A 441 12.87 -12.57 11.60
N LEU A 442 12.21 -13.73 11.62
CA LEU A 442 11.48 -14.24 12.78
C LEU A 442 12.40 -14.35 14.00
N VAL A 443 13.55 -15.03 13.87
CA VAL A 443 14.53 -15.21 14.95
C VAL A 443 15.00 -13.86 15.49
N ARG A 444 15.33 -12.91 14.61
CA ARG A 444 15.77 -11.57 15.01
C ARG A 444 14.73 -10.86 15.87
N LEU A 445 13.46 -10.94 15.49
CA LEU A 445 12.38 -10.29 16.23
C LEU A 445 12.07 -11.01 17.54
N THR A 446 12.06 -12.35 17.56
CA THR A 446 11.77 -13.11 18.79
C THR A 446 12.89 -13.04 19.82
N GLN A 447 14.10 -12.62 19.43
CA GLN A 447 15.19 -12.31 20.38
C GLN A 447 14.99 -11.00 21.15
N ILE A 448 14.07 -10.13 20.73
CA ILE A 448 13.75 -8.90 21.47
C ILE A 448 12.93 -9.29 22.71
N PRO A 449 13.40 -9.04 23.95
CA PRO A 449 12.71 -9.52 25.16
C PRO A 449 11.26 -9.02 25.29
N ALA A 450 10.98 -7.80 24.81
CA ALA A 450 9.64 -7.23 24.79
C ALA A 450 8.70 -7.94 23.80
N ILE A 451 9.23 -8.52 22.73
CA ILE A 451 8.45 -9.34 21.81
C ILE A 451 8.28 -10.75 22.37
N TYR A 452 9.36 -11.36 22.86
CA TYR A 452 9.34 -12.73 23.35
C TYR A 452 8.27 -12.94 24.44
N ARG A 453 8.17 -12.01 25.40
CA ARG A 453 7.22 -12.11 26.51
C ARG A 453 5.74 -12.08 26.10
N THR A 454 5.41 -11.66 24.88
CA THR A 454 4.01 -11.63 24.41
C THR A 454 3.58 -12.95 23.76
N ILE A 455 4.50 -13.92 23.61
CA ILE A 455 4.27 -15.20 22.94
C ILE A 455 3.88 -16.27 23.96
N ASP A 456 2.59 -16.61 23.99
CA ASP A 456 2.11 -17.80 24.71
C ASP A 456 1.75 -18.91 23.72
N MET A 457 2.72 -19.79 23.46
CA MET A 457 2.55 -20.86 22.49
C MET A 457 1.54 -21.93 22.94
N ALA A 458 1.38 -22.14 24.26
CA ALA A 458 0.40 -23.08 24.79
C ALA A 458 -1.02 -22.56 24.55
N HIS A 459 -1.27 -21.29 24.86
CA HIS A 459 -2.54 -20.62 24.60
C HIS A 459 -2.85 -20.57 23.10
N ILE A 460 -1.87 -20.23 22.25
CA ILE A 460 -2.00 -20.27 20.78
C ILE A 460 -2.46 -21.66 20.33
N LYS A 461 -1.70 -22.72 20.64
CA LYS A 461 -2.02 -24.06 20.14
C LYS A 461 -3.36 -24.56 20.69
N LEU A 462 -3.62 -24.35 21.98
CA LEU A 462 -4.89 -24.76 22.60
C LEU A 462 -6.07 -24.11 21.89
N HIS A 463 -6.02 -22.80 21.64
CA HIS A 463 -7.11 -22.10 20.98
C HIS A 463 -7.45 -22.67 19.61
N TYR A 464 -6.46 -22.77 18.70
CA TYR A 464 -6.74 -23.15 17.32
C TYR A 464 -7.20 -24.59 17.18
N TYR A 465 -6.54 -25.51 17.87
CA TYR A 465 -6.83 -26.93 17.74
C TYR A 465 -8.09 -27.35 18.52
N TYR A 466 -8.43 -26.67 19.62
CA TYR A 466 -9.62 -26.98 20.40
C TYR A 466 -10.88 -26.27 19.88
N SER A 467 -10.78 -24.98 19.54
CA SER A 467 -11.95 -24.14 19.27
C SER A 467 -12.52 -24.32 17.85
N HIS A 468 -11.69 -24.72 16.89
CA HIS A 468 -12.14 -24.98 15.52
C HIS A 468 -12.58 -26.43 15.34
N ASN A 469 -13.64 -26.84 16.05
CA ASN A 469 -14.17 -28.21 16.01
C ASN A 469 -14.58 -28.67 14.60
N HIS A 470 -14.98 -27.75 13.71
CA HIS A 470 -15.32 -28.04 12.32
C HIS A 470 -14.10 -28.41 11.46
N ILE A 471 -12.90 -27.94 11.81
CA ILE A 471 -11.64 -28.36 11.18
C ILE A 471 -11.04 -29.57 11.90
N ASN A 472 -11.04 -29.54 13.23
CA ASN A 472 -10.48 -30.57 14.10
C ASN A 472 -11.53 -31.11 15.09
N PRO A 473 -12.41 -32.04 14.66
CA PRO A 473 -13.48 -32.55 15.51
C PRO A 473 -13.00 -33.21 16.81
N THR A 474 -11.79 -33.79 16.78
CA THR A 474 -11.20 -34.48 17.93
C THR A 474 -10.71 -33.53 19.02
N ARG A 475 -10.53 -32.24 18.70
CA ARG A 475 -9.92 -31.22 19.58
C ARG A 475 -8.53 -31.58 20.11
N ILE A 476 -7.85 -32.56 19.49
CA ILE A 476 -6.49 -32.95 19.87
C ILE A 476 -5.54 -31.81 19.52
N VAL A 477 -4.74 -31.39 20.50
CA VAL A 477 -3.66 -30.43 20.33
C VAL A 477 -2.35 -31.20 20.07
N PRO A 478 -1.69 -31.01 18.92
CA PRO A 478 -0.45 -31.72 18.62
C PRO A 478 0.67 -31.27 19.57
N GLN A 479 1.57 -32.20 19.92
CA GLN A 479 2.74 -31.87 20.75
C GLN A 479 3.79 -31.07 19.96
N GLY A 480 4.03 -31.41 18.69
CA GLY A 480 4.99 -30.71 17.83
C GLY A 480 4.43 -29.45 17.14
N PRO A 481 5.21 -28.86 16.21
CA PRO A 481 6.64 -29.11 16.03
C PRO A 481 7.47 -28.53 17.19
N ALA A 482 8.71 -28.98 17.34
CA ALA A 482 9.67 -28.30 18.20
C ALA A 482 10.15 -27.03 17.47
N LEU A 483 9.90 -25.85 18.05
CA LEU A 483 10.23 -24.57 17.44
C LEU A 483 11.61 -24.12 17.90
N SER A 484 12.63 -24.29 17.05
CA SER A 484 14.03 -23.94 17.36
C SER A 484 14.23 -22.47 17.70
N TRP A 485 13.38 -21.57 17.18
CA TRP A 485 13.43 -20.12 17.41
C TRP A 485 12.76 -19.67 18.72
N LEU A 486 12.07 -20.57 19.43
CA LEU A 486 11.34 -20.27 20.67
C LEU A 486 12.17 -20.54 21.94
N ASN A 487 13.46 -20.89 21.80
CA ASN A 487 14.34 -21.32 22.89
C ASN A 487 15.04 -20.17 23.62
#